data_AF-A0A2K9LTI5-F1
#
_entry.id   AF-A0A2K9LTI5-F1
#
_cell.length_a   1.000
_cell.length_b   1.000
_cell.length_c   1.000
_cell.angle_alpha   90.00
_cell.angle_beta   90.00
_cell.angle_gamma   90.00
#
_symmetry.space_group_name_H-M   'P 1'
#
loop_
_entity.id
_entity.type
_entity.pdbx_description
1 polymer ?
#
loop_
_entity_poly.entity_id
_entity_poly.type
_entity_poly.pdbx_seq_one_letter_code
_entity_poly.pdbx_strand_id
1 'polypeptide(L)'
;MNKKLKIIVWYLFFIYFLGFLALSATMAQLNPAPRYHVFGAVDKIFADMSFWTTQTNWMFIIFFLFVALDGKWGIWKPGKVAWINFLAYFTLTMTLFWSALSATLSNQDIETNPLVSYANVYDSFMKWFITVTTHLVTYIIAISYYIIAVKKEKIDIKNWYKRDLLIGWIYPLFYLFFVMIRFLIMKSIGADHYLENIPEKELQWLIDNDYQWVRNLGIGELSTPYFFFNPLVEKNGLELLILGSIGCLLLITACQYLMIWVNNLFIKENKKEIKKIQFKLSKCEIVFSIMKIIISFLLISLAIWKLTIFDNYDFKEKIPVLYYFVYPLLYLIVLISNIMTIIYTILKIRGKYENPTMEFLSSIFSGLFILQIYAISLLMAIPIILENKYNRKKIPSNI
;
A
#
# COMPACT_ATOMS: atom_id res chain seq x y z
N MET A 1 31.87 9.53 13.18
CA MET A 1 31.96 8.15 13.71
C MET A 1 33.13 7.43 13.07
N ASN A 2 33.98 6.75 13.86
CA ASN A 2 35.09 5.94 13.33
C ASN A 2 34.55 4.88 12.34
N LYS A 3 35.20 4.72 11.18
CA LYS A 3 34.81 3.76 10.14
C LYS A 3 34.66 2.33 10.68
N LYS A 4 35.52 1.91 11.61
CA LYS A 4 35.43 0.58 12.24
C LYS A 4 34.17 0.45 13.10
N LEU A 5 33.87 1.46 13.93
CA LEU A 5 32.66 1.48 14.77
C LEU A 5 31.38 1.47 13.92
N LYS A 6 31.35 2.23 12.81
CA LYS A 6 30.24 2.21 11.84
C LYS A 6 29.95 0.79 11.34
N ILE A 7 31.01 0.06 10.98
CA ILE A 7 30.91 -1.30 10.45
C ILE A 7 30.41 -2.28 11.52
N ILE A 8 30.95 -2.21 12.74
CA ILE A 8 30.56 -3.11 13.85
C ILE A 8 29.09 -2.92 14.22
N VAL A 9 28.66 -1.67 14.46
CA VAL A 9 27.25 -1.36 14.78
C VAL A 9 26.32 -1.89 13.69
N TRP A 10 26.77 -1.85 12.44
CA TRP A 10 26.00 -2.37 11.33
C TRP A 10 25.91 -3.88 11.25
N TYR A 11 27.00 -4.60 11.50
CA TYR A 11 26.95 -6.07 11.56
C TYR A 11 26.06 -6.54 12.70
N LEU A 12 26.17 -5.91 13.87
CA LEU A 12 25.31 -6.22 15.01
C LEU A 12 23.83 -6.00 14.66
N PHE A 13 23.52 -4.87 14.03
CA PHE A 13 22.16 -4.61 13.57
C PHE A 13 21.70 -5.62 12.51
N PHE A 14 22.56 -6.00 11.57
CA PHE A 14 22.20 -6.98 10.55
C PHE A 14 21.89 -8.35 11.15
N ILE A 15 22.76 -8.84 12.04
CA ILE A 15 22.58 -10.12 12.72
C ILE A 15 21.30 -10.07 13.55
N TYR A 16 21.09 -8.98 14.30
CA TYR A 16 19.85 -8.73 15.03
C TYR A 16 18.63 -8.78 14.11
N PHE A 17 18.66 -8.04 13.00
CA PHE A 17 17.52 -7.92 12.11
C PHE A 17 17.22 -9.23 11.36
N LEU A 18 18.26 -9.97 10.96
CA LEU A 18 18.11 -11.28 10.35
C LEU A 18 17.54 -12.30 11.34
N GLY A 19 18.06 -12.34 12.57
CA GLY A 19 17.52 -13.18 13.64
C GLY A 19 16.07 -12.83 13.97
N PHE A 20 15.75 -11.53 14.01
CA PHE A 20 14.39 -11.04 14.17
C PHE A 20 13.47 -11.47 13.02
N LEU A 21 13.91 -11.44 11.76
CA LEU A 21 13.07 -11.88 10.64
C LEU A 21 12.87 -13.39 10.61
N ALA A 22 13.90 -14.16 10.94
CA ALA A 22 13.75 -15.61 11.13
C ALA A 22 12.74 -15.92 12.26
N LEU A 23 12.83 -15.19 13.38
CA LEU A 23 11.88 -15.29 14.48
C LEU A 23 10.46 -14.90 14.05
N SER A 24 10.29 -13.78 13.34
CA SER A 24 9.01 -13.32 12.84
C SER A 24 8.36 -14.34 11.90
N ALA A 25 9.12 -14.85 10.92
CA ALA A 25 8.64 -15.87 9.99
C ALA A 25 8.28 -17.18 10.72
N THR A 26 9.07 -17.58 11.73
CA THR A 26 8.78 -18.76 12.55
C THR A 26 7.50 -18.57 13.36
N MET A 27 7.32 -17.41 13.98
CA MET A 27 6.12 -17.10 14.75
C MET A 27 4.87 -17.01 13.87
N ALA A 28 4.99 -16.52 12.63
CA ALA A 28 3.90 -16.55 11.65
C ALA A 28 3.48 -17.99 11.27
N GLN A 29 4.31 -19.01 11.53
CA GLN A 29 3.92 -20.41 11.35
C GLN A 29 3.35 -21.02 12.64
N LEU A 30 4.01 -20.77 13.78
CA LEU A 30 3.67 -21.39 15.07
C LEU A 30 2.42 -20.80 15.73
N ASN A 31 2.23 -19.49 15.61
CA ASN A 31 1.12 -18.76 16.24
C ASN A 31 0.68 -17.60 15.33
N PRO A 32 0.12 -17.92 14.14
CA PRO A 32 -0.37 -16.90 13.22
C PRO A 32 -1.57 -16.14 13.79
N ALA A 33 -2.07 -15.16 13.02
CA ALA A 33 -3.36 -14.58 13.31
C ALA A 33 -4.48 -15.65 13.28
N PRO A 34 -5.53 -15.56 14.11
CA PRO A 34 -6.58 -16.58 14.22
C PRO A 34 -7.14 -17.08 12.89
N ARG A 35 -7.43 -16.16 11.95
CA ARG A 35 -7.95 -16.48 10.62
C ARG A 35 -7.03 -17.33 9.73
N TYR A 36 -5.75 -17.44 10.06
CA TYR A 36 -4.77 -18.21 9.29
C TYR A 36 -4.43 -19.56 9.91
N HIS A 37 -5.08 -19.92 11.03
CA HIS A 37 -5.05 -21.30 11.53
C HIS A 37 -5.80 -22.27 10.62
N VAL A 38 -6.63 -21.77 9.69
CA VAL A 38 -7.27 -22.61 8.65
C VAL A 38 -6.31 -23.09 7.56
N PHE A 39 -5.09 -22.55 7.53
CA PHE A 39 -4.12 -22.79 6.47
C PHE A 39 -3.09 -23.85 6.85
N GLY A 40 -2.69 -24.64 5.86
CA GLY A 40 -1.46 -25.44 5.95
C GLY A 40 -0.21 -24.55 5.94
N ALA A 41 0.96 -25.12 6.20
CA ALA A 41 2.23 -24.37 6.32
C ALA A 41 2.54 -23.50 5.09
N VAL A 42 2.31 -24.02 3.87
CA VAL A 42 2.57 -23.27 2.63
C VAL A 42 1.65 -22.06 2.51
N ASP A 43 0.35 -22.24 2.76
CA ASP A 43 -0.63 -21.16 2.69
C ASP A 43 -0.44 -20.11 3.79
N LYS A 44 0.03 -20.52 4.98
CA LYS A 44 0.46 -19.59 6.04
C LYS A 44 1.61 -18.69 5.57
N ILE A 45 2.61 -19.25 4.86
CA ILE A 45 3.70 -18.45 4.29
C ILE A 45 3.16 -17.44 3.26
N PHE A 46 2.28 -17.86 2.36
CA PHE A 46 1.68 -16.96 1.37
C PHE A 46 0.81 -15.88 2.02
N ALA A 47 0.09 -16.21 3.10
CA ALA A 47 -0.69 -15.27 3.88
C ALA A 47 0.22 -14.23 4.56
N ASP A 48 1.30 -14.65 5.22
CA ASP A 48 2.26 -13.75 5.85
C ASP A 48 2.95 -12.84 4.82
N MET A 49 3.39 -13.40 3.69
CA MET A 49 3.97 -12.64 2.59
C MET A 49 2.98 -11.70 1.89
N SER A 50 1.68 -11.79 2.17
CA SER A 50 0.69 -10.85 1.64
C SER A 50 0.63 -9.54 2.41
N PHE A 51 1.21 -9.46 3.62
CA PHE A 51 1.25 -8.20 4.35
C PHE A 51 2.34 -7.28 3.78
N TRP A 52 1.97 -6.00 3.59
CA TRP A 52 2.89 -4.96 3.14
C TRP A 52 4.14 -4.88 4.04
N THR A 53 3.92 -4.99 5.35
CA THR A 53 4.94 -4.83 6.39
C THR A 53 5.94 -5.97 6.39
N THR A 54 5.48 -7.21 6.17
CA THR A 54 6.34 -8.37 5.96
C THR A 54 7.20 -8.18 4.71
N GLN A 55 6.60 -7.84 3.56
CA GLN A 55 7.35 -7.64 2.32
C GLN A 55 8.36 -6.48 2.39
N THR A 56 8.02 -5.34 3.00
CA THR A 56 8.95 -4.21 3.13
C THR A 56 10.14 -4.53 4.04
N ASN A 57 9.95 -5.38 5.05
CA ASN A 57 11.05 -5.87 5.87
C ASN A 57 11.97 -6.84 5.12
N TRP A 58 11.43 -7.73 4.29
CA TRP A 58 12.25 -8.56 3.40
C TRP A 58 12.99 -7.73 2.36
N MET A 59 12.35 -6.71 1.80
CA MET A 59 13.04 -5.71 0.97
C MET A 59 14.14 -4.99 1.72
N PHE A 60 14.00 -4.78 3.02
CA PHE A 60 15.06 -4.19 3.82
C PHE A 60 16.26 -5.13 3.95
N ILE A 61 16.10 -6.45 4.07
CA ILE A 61 17.24 -7.37 3.96
C ILE A 61 17.93 -7.19 2.62
N ILE A 62 17.18 -7.19 1.51
CA ILE A 62 17.74 -7.06 0.17
C ILE A 62 18.49 -5.74 0.04
N PHE A 63 17.88 -4.63 0.47
CA PHE A 63 18.49 -3.31 0.54
C PHE A 63 19.70 -3.30 1.48
N PHE A 64 19.69 -4.07 2.56
CA PHE A 64 20.83 -4.13 3.46
C PHE A 64 22.02 -4.85 2.80
N LEU A 65 21.77 -6.04 2.26
CA LEU A 65 22.77 -6.89 1.60
C LEU A 65 23.43 -6.19 0.41
N PHE A 66 22.63 -5.55 -0.44
CA PHE A 66 23.13 -4.95 -1.66
C PHE A 66 23.60 -3.50 -1.51
N VAL A 67 23.10 -2.77 -0.51
CA VAL A 67 23.15 -1.31 -0.50
C VAL A 67 23.80 -0.73 0.78
N ALA A 68 23.55 -1.28 1.97
CA ALA A 68 24.01 -0.69 3.24
C ALA A 68 25.52 -0.90 3.52
N LEU A 69 26.14 -1.91 2.91
CA LEU A 69 27.55 -2.28 3.11
C LEU A 69 28.57 -1.45 2.30
N ASP A 70 28.17 -0.26 1.82
CA ASP A 70 29.03 0.76 1.18
C ASP A 70 30.06 0.19 0.19
N GLY A 71 29.59 -0.66 -0.73
CA GLY A 71 30.35 -1.13 -1.90
C GLY A 71 31.52 -2.08 -1.62
N LYS A 72 31.81 -2.49 -0.38
CA LYS A 72 32.84 -3.52 -0.13
C LYS A 72 32.35 -4.96 -0.34
N TRP A 73 31.05 -5.18 -0.14
CA TRP A 73 30.35 -6.45 -0.42
C TRP A 73 29.06 -6.24 -1.22
N GLY A 74 28.61 -4.98 -1.39
CA GLY A 74 27.45 -4.63 -2.20
C GLY A 74 27.86 -4.41 -3.66
N ILE A 75 27.16 -5.04 -4.58
CA ILE A 75 27.34 -4.87 -6.04
C ILE A 75 27.11 -3.40 -6.45
N TRP A 76 26.40 -2.62 -5.63
CA TRP A 76 25.98 -1.27 -5.98
C TRP A 76 25.98 -0.31 -4.77
N LYS A 77 26.36 0.95 -5.00
CA LYS A 77 26.14 2.03 -4.02
C LYS A 77 24.76 2.63 -4.25
N PRO A 78 23.85 2.61 -3.27
CA PRO A 78 22.54 3.24 -3.45
C PRO A 78 22.69 4.73 -3.70
N GLY A 79 22.17 5.19 -4.84
CA GLY A 79 21.95 6.61 -5.05
C GLY A 79 20.90 7.15 -4.07
N LYS A 80 20.81 8.49 -3.98
CA LYS A 80 19.76 9.19 -3.23
C LYS A 80 18.34 8.68 -3.53
N VAL A 81 18.09 8.27 -4.77
CA VAL A 81 16.78 7.74 -5.20
C VAL A 81 16.37 6.49 -4.43
N ALA A 82 17.30 5.54 -4.28
CA ALA A 82 17.04 4.29 -3.57
C ALA A 82 16.74 4.54 -2.09
N TRP A 83 17.47 5.45 -1.44
CA TRP A 83 17.21 5.83 -0.05
C TRP A 83 15.86 6.48 0.16
N ILE A 84 15.46 7.41 -0.72
CA ILE A 84 14.15 8.07 -0.62
C ILE A 84 13.02 7.06 -0.78
N ASN A 85 13.09 6.17 -1.78
CA ASN A 85 12.06 5.16 -2.00
C ASN A 85 11.99 4.18 -0.84
N PHE A 86 13.14 3.71 -0.36
CA PHE A 86 13.25 2.82 0.78
C PHE A 86 12.60 3.43 2.04
N LEU A 87 12.97 4.65 2.40
CA LEU A 87 12.40 5.33 3.57
C LEU A 87 10.91 5.65 3.39
N ALA A 88 10.48 5.95 2.16
CA ALA A 88 9.07 6.18 1.87
C ALA A 88 8.23 4.91 2.11
N TYR A 89 8.71 3.72 1.69
CA TYR A 89 8.00 2.46 1.94
C TYR A 89 7.89 2.14 3.44
N PHE A 90 8.95 2.42 4.21
CA PHE A 90 8.93 2.26 5.66
C PHE A 90 8.03 3.28 6.36
N THR A 91 8.04 4.53 5.91
CA THR A 91 7.14 5.56 6.44
C THR A 91 5.68 5.17 6.20
N LEU A 92 5.36 4.67 4.99
CA LEU A 92 4.04 4.15 4.65
C LEU A 92 3.66 2.96 5.55
N THR A 93 4.57 2.00 5.72
CA THR A 93 4.41 0.85 6.63
C THR A 93 4.01 1.31 8.03
N MET A 94 4.69 2.34 8.54
CA MET A 94 4.40 2.92 9.84
C MET A 94 3.04 3.59 9.91
N THR A 95 2.72 4.44 8.94
CA THR A 95 1.42 5.12 8.90
C THR A 95 0.27 4.12 8.86
N LEU A 96 0.37 3.09 8.00
CA LEU A 96 -0.65 2.04 7.90
C LEU A 96 -0.77 1.26 9.21
N PHE A 97 0.34 0.82 9.79
CA PHE A 97 0.33 0.06 11.04
C PHE A 97 -0.28 0.85 12.21
N TRP A 98 0.19 2.06 12.48
CA TRP A 98 -0.31 2.84 13.62
C TRP A 98 -1.76 3.27 13.44
N SER A 99 -2.20 3.54 12.21
CA SER A 99 -3.61 3.80 11.92
C SER A 99 -4.50 2.59 12.21
N ALA A 100 -4.04 1.38 11.83
CA ALA A 100 -4.74 0.14 12.12
C ALA A 100 -4.75 -0.16 13.62
N LEU A 101 -3.63 0.05 14.33
CA LEU A 101 -3.52 -0.16 15.77
C LEU A 101 -4.46 0.77 16.54
N SER A 102 -4.50 2.07 16.19
CA SER A 102 -5.42 3.02 16.83
C SER A 102 -6.89 2.63 16.64
N ALA A 103 -7.24 2.10 15.47
CA ALA A 103 -8.59 1.58 15.22
C ALA A 103 -8.88 0.34 16.09
N THR A 104 -7.89 -0.56 16.25
CA THR A 104 -8.03 -1.78 17.07
C THR A 104 -8.24 -1.48 18.54
N LEU A 105 -7.53 -0.48 19.08
CA LEU A 105 -7.69 -0.05 20.48
C LEU A 105 -9.05 0.60 20.74
N SER A 106 -9.66 1.20 19.71
CA SER A 106 -10.94 1.91 19.82
C SER A 106 -12.18 1.01 19.70
N ASN A 107 -12.05 -0.17 19.08
CA ASN A 107 -13.15 -1.12 18.92
C ASN A 107 -12.64 -2.57 18.81
N GLN A 108 -12.64 -3.30 19.93
CA GLN A 108 -12.18 -4.69 20.03
C GLN A 108 -13.29 -5.74 19.79
N ASP A 109 -14.51 -5.30 19.51
CA ASP A 109 -15.63 -6.21 19.33
C ASP A 109 -15.46 -7.01 18.02
N ILE A 110 -15.35 -8.33 18.20
CA ILE A 110 -15.12 -9.33 17.14
C ILE A 110 -16.29 -9.39 16.17
N GLU A 111 -17.51 -9.09 16.63
CA GLU A 111 -18.70 -9.12 15.79
C GLU A 111 -18.83 -7.87 14.91
N THR A 112 -18.32 -6.72 15.35
CA THR A 112 -18.47 -5.45 14.64
C THR A 112 -17.23 -5.02 13.86
N ASN A 113 -16.04 -5.51 14.23
CA ASN A 113 -14.83 -5.20 13.48
C ASN A 113 -13.90 -6.39 13.26
N PRO A 114 -14.39 -7.40 12.51
CA PRO A 114 -13.63 -8.57 12.11
C PRO A 114 -12.17 -8.24 11.76
N LEU A 115 -11.94 -7.58 10.63
CA LEU A 115 -10.60 -7.44 10.03
C LEU A 115 -9.59 -6.63 10.85
N VAL A 116 -10.04 -5.78 11.79
CA VAL A 116 -9.17 -5.00 12.69
C VAL A 116 -8.86 -5.79 13.97
N SER A 117 -9.85 -6.49 14.53
CA SER A 117 -9.66 -7.48 15.60
C SER A 117 -8.83 -8.71 15.13
N TYR A 118 -8.81 -8.99 13.81
CA TYR A 118 -8.19 -10.17 13.20
C TYR A 118 -6.70 -10.07 12.88
N ALA A 119 -6.11 -8.87 12.82
CA ALA A 119 -4.71 -8.72 12.42
C ALA A 119 -3.72 -8.71 13.59
N ASN A 120 -4.18 -8.38 14.81
CA ASN A 120 -3.32 -7.81 15.85
C ASN A 120 -3.69 -8.32 17.26
N VAL A 121 -3.75 -9.64 17.46
CA VAL A 121 -3.86 -10.20 18.82
C VAL A 121 -2.47 -10.19 19.47
N TYR A 122 -2.23 -9.24 20.38
CA TYR A 122 -0.97 -9.10 21.12
C TYR A 122 -1.02 -9.80 22.49
N ASP A 123 -1.44 -11.07 22.49
CA ASP A 123 -1.62 -11.92 23.67
C ASP A 123 -0.32 -12.35 24.36
N SER A 124 0.82 -12.09 23.74
CA SER A 124 2.11 -12.59 24.20
C SER A 124 3.21 -11.56 23.99
N PHE A 125 4.19 -11.58 24.90
CA PHE A 125 5.39 -10.76 24.80
C PHE A 125 6.08 -10.93 23.43
N MET A 126 6.11 -12.15 22.90
CA MET A 126 6.75 -12.43 21.61
C MET A 126 6.06 -11.72 20.44
N LYS A 127 4.71 -11.77 20.36
CA LYS A 127 3.95 -11.04 19.33
C LYS A 127 4.11 -9.53 19.46
N TRP A 128 4.09 -9.01 20.70
CA TRP A 128 4.35 -7.58 20.95
C TRP A 128 5.76 -7.17 20.52
N PHE A 129 6.78 -7.93 20.93
CA PHE A 129 8.18 -7.69 20.60
C PHE A 129 8.41 -7.68 19.09
N ILE A 130 7.85 -8.68 18.38
CA ILE A 130 7.92 -8.74 16.93
C ILE A 130 7.29 -7.50 16.34
N THR A 131 6.06 -7.17 16.71
CA THR A 131 5.33 -6.03 16.16
C THR A 131 6.03 -4.69 16.39
N VAL A 132 6.49 -4.42 17.60
CA VAL A 132 7.22 -3.17 17.90
C VAL A 132 8.52 -3.12 17.12
N THR A 133 9.22 -4.26 16.98
CA THR A 133 10.45 -4.32 16.19
C THR A 133 10.18 -4.07 14.71
N THR A 134 9.23 -4.80 14.12
CA THR A 134 8.79 -4.74 12.71
C THR A 134 8.50 -3.31 12.29
N HIS A 135 7.71 -2.60 13.10
CA HIS A 135 7.15 -1.32 12.69
C HIS A 135 8.01 -0.18 13.21
N LEU A 136 8.35 -0.13 14.51
CA LEU A 136 8.98 1.04 15.11
C LEU A 136 10.51 0.99 15.10
N VAL A 137 11.12 -0.07 15.64
CA VAL A 137 12.57 -0.12 15.90
C VAL A 137 13.36 -0.08 14.59
N THR A 138 12.95 -0.89 13.60
CA THR A 138 13.56 -0.94 12.27
C THR A 138 13.52 0.41 11.58
N TYR A 139 12.37 1.10 11.63
CA TYR A 139 12.19 2.43 11.07
C TYR A 139 13.09 3.46 11.74
N ILE A 140 13.12 3.51 13.09
CA ILE A 140 13.97 4.43 13.85
C ILE A 140 15.44 4.24 13.47
N ILE A 141 15.90 3.00 13.35
CA ILE A 141 17.29 2.70 12.97
C ILE A 141 17.56 3.13 11.53
N ALA A 142 16.66 2.81 10.60
CA ALA A 142 16.79 3.19 9.20
C ALA A 142 16.85 4.72 9.01
N ILE A 143 15.95 5.48 9.64
CA ILE A 143 15.91 6.94 9.52
C ILE A 143 17.10 7.60 10.25
N SER A 144 17.50 7.09 11.41
CA SER A 144 18.66 7.59 12.15
C SER A 144 19.95 7.36 11.36
N TYR A 145 20.11 6.17 10.77
CA TYR A 145 21.24 5.90 9.89
C TYR A 145 21.23 6.81 8.68
N TYR A 146 20.08 6.96 8.02
CA TYR A 146 19.95 7.86 6.90
C TYR A 146 20.44 9.25 7.29
N ILE A 147 19.90 9.86 8.35
CA ILE A 147 20.25 11.21 8.79
C ILE A 147 21.74 11.34 9.10
N ILE A 148 22.33 10.40 9.85
CA ILE A 148 23.67 10.54 10.42
C ILE A 148 24.78 10.14 9.43
N ALA A 149 24.54 9.12 8.61
CA ALA A 149 25.61 8.43 7.89
C ALA A 149 25.49 8.49 6.36
N VAL A 150 24.31 8.76 5.81
CA VAL A 150 24.12 8.91 4.36
C VAL A 150 24.40 10.35 3.99
N LYS A 151 25.39 10.55 3.10
CA LYS A 151 25.73 11.87 2.56
C LYS A 151 24.50 12.46 1.88
N LYS A 152 24.11 13.66 2.30
CA LYS A 152 22.97 14.38 1.73
C LYS A 152 23.37 15.05 0.42
N GLU A 153 22.50 14.91 -0.56
CA GLU A 153 22.63 15.55 -1.86
C GLU A 153 21.34 16.28 -2.18
N LYS A 154 21.42 17.46 -2.81
CA LYS A 154 20.21 18.18 -3.19
C LYS A 154 19.43 17.33 -4.19
N ILE A 155 18.15 17.14 -3.87
CA ILE A 155 17.21 16.48 -4.76
C ILE A 155 16.36 17.57 -5.41
N ASP A 156 16.32 17.55 -6.73
CA ASP A 156 15.48 18.44 -7.51
C ASP A 156 14.02 17.96 -7.47
N ILE A 157 13.26 18.56 -6.57
CA ILE A 157 11.82 18.31 -6.38
C ILE A 157 11.05 18.54 -7.68
N LYS A 158 11.48 19.47 -8.54
CA LYS A 158 10.76 19.83 -9.77
C LYS A 158 10.88 18.77 -10.85
N ASN A 159 11.93 17.95 -10.82
CA ASN A 159 12.18 16.92 -11.83
C ASN A 159 11.98 15.50 -11.31
N TRP A 160 11.77 15.31 -10.00
CA TRP A 160 11.57 14.00 -9.37
C TRP A 160 10.46 13.18 -10.03
N TYR A 161 9.33 13.84 -10.36
CA TYR A 161 8.15 13.19 -10.91
C TYR A 161 8.39 12.47 -12.25
N LYS A 162 9.40 12.91 -13.04
CA LYS A 162 9.62 12.44 -14.42
C LYS A 162 10.09 10.99 -14.50
N ARG A 163 10.84 10.52 -13.51
CA ARG A 163 11.46 9.18 -13.51
C ARG A 163 11.50 8.58 -12.13
N ASP A 164 12.09 9.30 -11.17
CA ASP A 164 12.42 8.75 -9.87
C ASP A 164 11.18 8.46 -9.02
N LEU A 165 10.11 9.25 -9.20
CA LEU A 165 8.79 8.96 -8.65
C LEU A 165 8.22 7.63 -9.17
N LEU A 166 8.24 7.42 -10.49
CA LEU A 166 7.71 6.22 -11.12
C LEU A 166 8.47 4.96 -10.68
N ILE A 167 9.78 5.07 -10.45
CA ILE A 167 10.58 3.99 -9.84
C ILE A 167 10.05 3.63 -8.45
N GLY A 168 9.62 4.62 -7.67
CA GLY A 168 9.00 4.39 -6.37
C GLY A 168 7.60 3.76 -6.41
N TRP A 169 6.97 3.69 -7.59
CA TRP A 169 5.67 3.03 -7.75
C TRP A 169 5.78 1.56 -8.12
N ILE A 170 6.95 1.14 -8.63
CA ILE A 170 7.18 -0.23 -9.09
C ILE A 170 6.84 -1.24 -7.99
N TYR A 171 7.39 -1.06 -6.78
CA TYR A 171 7.12 -1.99 -5.69
C TYR A 171 5.64 -2.00 -5.25
N PRO A 172 4.98 -0.86 -4.97
CA PRO A 172 3.55 -0.86 -4.67
C PRO A 172 2.71 -1.56 -5.72
N LEU A 173 3.00 -1.38 -7.01
CA LEU A 173 2.31 -2.06 -8.10
C LEU A 173 2.54 -3.57 -8.08
N PHE A 174 3.78 -4.01 -7.87
CA PHE A 174 4.09 -5.45 -7.72
C PHE A 174 3.41 -6.07 -6.50
N TYR A 175 3.40 -5.35 -5.37
CA TYR A 175 2.70 -5.78 -4.16
C TYR A 175 1.20 -5.97 -4.42
N LEU A 176 0.55 -4.97 -5.05
CA LEU A 176 -0.87 -5.04 -5.38
C LEU A 176 -1.14 -6.21 -6.33
N PHE A 177 -0.28 -6.40 -7.33
CA PHE A 177 -0.38 -7.53 -8.25
C PHE A 177 -0.27 -8.88 -7.53
N PHE A 178 0.67 -9.01 -6.58
CA PHE A 178 0.80 -10.22 -5.75
C PHE A 178 -0.46 -10.51 -4.94
N VAL A 179 -1.01 -9.49 -4.24
CA VAL A 179 -2.25 -9.63 -3.46
C VAL A 179 -3.42 -10.05 -4.37
N MET A 180 -3.52 -9.45 -5.56
CA MET A 180 -4.57 -9.79 -6.51
C MET A 180 -4.45 -11.21 -7.06
N ILE A 181 -3.23 -11.67 -7.39
CA ILE A 181 -3.01 -13.06 -7.80
C ILE A 181 -3.41 -14.03 -6.68
N ARG A 182 -2.97 -13.78 -5.45
CA ARG A 182 -3.34 -14.60 -4.29
C ARG A 182 -4.86 -14.67 -4.14
N PHE A 183 -5.54 -13.52 -4.20
CA PHE A 183 -7.00 -13.45 -4.16
C PHE A 183 -7.64 -14.31 -5.27
N LEU A 184 -7.20 -14.17 -6.52
CA LEU A 184 -7.77 -14.90 -7.64
C LEU A 184 -7.58 -16.41 -7.53
N ILE A 185 -6.40 -16.86 -7.10
CA ILE A 185 -6.10 -18.28 -6.87
C ILE A 185 -7.01 -18.82 -5.78
N MET A 186 -7.05 -18.15 -4.62
CA MET A 186 -7.87 -18.59 -3.49
C MET A 186 -9.37 -18.57 -3.81
N LYS A 187 -9.84 -17.55 -4.53
CA LYS A 187 -11.22 -17.48 -5.03
C LYS A 187 -11.56 -18.66 -5.94
N SER A 188 -10.62 -19.08 -6.80
CA SER A 188 -10.85 -20.21 -7.71
C SER A 188 -10.92 -21.56 -6.99
N ILE A 189 -10.22 -21.68 -5.86
CA ILE A 189 -10.21 -22.88 -5.02
C ILE A 189 -11.47 -22.93 -4.13
N GLY A 190 -11.93 -21.78 -3.63
CA GLY A 190 -13.11 -21.67 -2.77
C GLY A 190 -12.75 -21.70 -1.28
N ALA A 191 -13.62 -21.11 -0.43
CA ALA A 191 -13.42 -21.08 1.02
C ALA A 191 -13.54 -22.47 1.65
N ASP A 192 -14.50 -23.27 1.20
CA ASP A 192 -14.79 -24.61 1.73
C ASP A 192 -13.56 -25.50 1.74
N HIS A 193 -12.72 -25.43 0.69
CA HIS A 193 -11.46 -26.16 0.65
C HIS A 193 -10.55 -25.91 1.86
N TYR A 194 -10.44 -24.66 2.32
CA TYR A 194 -9.61 -24.31 3.48
C TYR A 194 -10.31 -24.61 4.80
N LEU A 195 -11.63 -24.44 4.85
CA LEU A 195 -12.42 -24.58 6.07
C LEU A 195 -12.74 -26.04 6.42
N GLU A 196 -12.82 -26.93 5.43
CA GLU A 196 -13.05 -28.36 5.62
C GLU A 196 -11.75 -29.13 5.87
N ASN A 197 -10.60 -28.61 5.41
CA ASN A 197 -9.29 -29.26 5.52
C ASN A 197 -8.37 -28.62 6.57
N ILE A 198 -8.95 -28.02 7.63
CA ILE A 198 -8.17 -27.44 8.73
C ILE A 198 -7.38 -28.56 9.43
N PRO A 199 -6.05 -28.43 9.60
CA PRO A 199 -5.27 -29.42 10.32
C PRO A 199 -5.78 -29.61 11.76
N GLU A 200 -5.88 -30.85 12.24
CA GLU A 200 -6.49 -31.18 13.55
C GLU A 200 -5.92 -30.34 14.72
N LYS A 201 -4.59 -30.18 14.75
CA LYS A 201 -3.91 -29.34 15.76
C LYS A 201 -4.40 -27.89 15.73
N GLU A 202 -4.61 -27.34 14.55
CA GLU A 202 -5.04 -25.96 14.35
C GLU A 202 -6.53 -25.81 14.69
N LEU A 203 -7.34 -26.80 14.33
CA LEU A 203 -8.76 -26.85 14.69
C LEU A 203 -8.93 -26.89 16.22
N GLN A 204 -8.16 -27.73 16.91
CA GLN A 204 -8.19 -27.77 18.38
C GLN A 204 -7.78 -26.43 18.98
N TRP A 205 -6.74 -25.79 18.45
CA TRP A 205 -6.33 -24.45 18.90
C TRP A 205 -7.46 -23.42 18.73
N LEU A 206 -8.21 -23.46 17.61
CA LEU A 206 -9.35 -22.57 17.39
C LEU A 206 -10.50 -22.85 18.37
N ILE A 207 -10.70 -24.10 18.81
CA ILE A 207 -11.70 -24.45 19.83
C ILE A 207 -11.25 -23.92 21.19
N ASP A 208 -10.02 -24.21 21.59
CA ASP A 208 -9.50 -23.90 22.93
C ASP A 208 -9.44 -22.38 23.21
N ASN A 209 -9.31 -21.56 22.15
CA ASN A 209 -9.20 -20.11 22.25
C ASN A 209 -10.48 -19.36 21.81
N ASP A 210 -11.60 -20.06 21.68
CA ASP A 210 -12.91 -19.48 21.31
C ASP A 210 -12.90 -18.70 19.97
N TYR A 211 -12.19 -19.25 18.98
CA TYR A 211 -12.06 -18.70 17.63
C TYR A 211 -12.85 -19.48 16.58
N GLN A 212 -13.94 -20.14 16.97
CA GLN A 212 -14.80 -20.92 16.06
C GLN A 212 -15.41 -20.07 14.94
N TRP A 213 -15.57 -18.76 15.14
CA TRP A 213 -16.05 -17.82 14.13
C TRP A 213 -15.20 -17.82 12.85
N VAL A 214 -13.92 -18.23 12.92
CA VAL A 214 -13.02 -18.35 11.77
C VAL A 214 -13.61 -19.28 10.70
N ARG A 215 -14.44 -20.25 11.11
CA ARG A 215 -15.10 -21.22 10.22
C ARG A 215 -16.23 -20.63 9.39
N ASN A 216 -16.65 -19.39 9.68
CA ASN A 216 -17.69 -18.68 8.93
C ASN A 216 -17.12 -17.60 8.01
N LEU A 217 -15.78 -17.53 7.87
CA LEU A 217 -15.14 -16.52 7.03
C LEU A 217 -15.33 -16.83 5.55
N GLY A 218 -15.64 -15.78 4.78
CA GLY A 218 -15.62 -15.83 3.34
C GLY A 218 -14.20 -15.86 2.78
N ILE A 219 -14.11 -16.18 1.48
CA ILE A 219 -12.81 -16.24 0.80
C ILE A 219 -12.14 -14.88 0.73
N GLY A 220 -12.89 -13.77 0.76
CA GLY A 220 -12.36 -12.42 0.74
C GLY A 220 -11.53 -12.08 1.98
N GLU A 221 -12.01 -12.48 3.15
CA GLU A 221 -11.39 -12.26 4.46
C GLU A 221 -10.13 -13.13 4.65
N LEU A 222 -10.12 -14.32 4.06
CA LEU A 222 -9.01 -15.26 4.09
C LEU A 222 -7.88 -14.86 3.12
N SER A 223 -8.26 -14.34 1.96
CA SER A 223 -7.34 -14.11 0.83
C SER A 223 -6.77 -12.70 0.74
N THR A 224 -7.28 -11.74 1.52
CA THR A 224 -6.79 -10.36 1.48
C THR A 224 -6.17 -9.92 2.81
N PRO A 225 -4.99 -9.26 2.77
CA PRO A 225 -4.28 -8.83 3.98
C PRO A 225 -4.99 -7.64 4.65
N TYR A 226 -5.59 -6.76 3.86
CA TYR A 226 -6.27 -5.55 4.30
C TYR A 226 -7.70 -5.51 3.78
N PHE A 227 -8.61 -4.99 4.62
CA PHE A 227 -10.04 -4.92 4.34
C PHE A 227 -10.35 -4.18 3.02
N PHE A 228 -9.66 -3.07 2.74
CA PHE A 228 -9.86 -2.30 1.51
C PHE A 228 -9.29 -2.98 0.24
N PHE A 229 -8.68 -4.16 0.36
CA PHE A 229 -8.31 -4.99 -0.80
C PHE A 229 -9.27 -6.15 -1.04
N ASN A 230 -10.31 -6.34 -0.21
CA ASN A 230 -11.32 -7.37 -0.41
C ASN A 230 -12.35 -6.92 -1.46
N PRO A 231 -12.36 -7.46 -2.69
CA PRO A 231 -13.33 -7.07 -3.71
C PRO A 231 -14.70 -7.72 -3.50
N LEU A 232 -14.82 -8.70 -2.59
CA LEU A 232 -16.05 -9.45 -2.31
C LEU A 232 -16.90 -8.85 -1.19
N VAL A 233 -16.49 -7.72 -0.64
CA VAL A 233 -17.37 -6.96 0.26
C VAL A 233 -18.63 -6.64 -0.52
N GLU A 234 -19.78 -7.07 0.01
CA GLU A 234 -21.08 -7.07 -0.68
C GLU A 234 -21.42 -5.72 -1.33
N LYS A 235 -20.92 -4.65 -0.73
CA LYS A 235 -21.14 -3.28 -1.14
C LYS A 235 -19.84 -2.57 -1.47
N ASN A 236 -19.71 -2.11 -2.70
CA ASN A 236 -18.59 -1.30 -3.19
C ASN A 236 -17.20 -1.95 -3.04
N GLY A 237 -17.08 -3.27 -2.80
CA GLY A 237 -15.79 -3.94 -2.56
C GLY A 237 -14.78 -3.75 -3.69
N LEU A 238 -15.20 -3.94 -4.93
CA LEU A 238 -14.35 -3.70 -6.11
C LEU A 238 -13.90 -2.23 -6.22
N GLU A 239 -14.80 -1.33 -5.85
CA GLU A 239 -14.55 0.11 -5.88
C GLU A 239 -13.50 0.51 -4.85
N LEU A 240 -13.62 -0.04 -3.63
CA LEU A 240 -12.67 0.11 -2.54
C LEU A 240 -11.31 -0.48 -2.85
N LEU A 241 -11.24 -1.64 -3.51
CA LEU A 241 -9.99 -2.22 -3.99
C LEU A 241 -9.22 -1.23 -4.87
N ILE A 242 -9.91 -0.59 -5.82
CA ILE A 242 -9.25 0.32 -6.75
C ILE A 242 -8.90 1.64 -6.07
N LEU A 243 -9.84 2.25 -5.36
CA LEU A 243 -9.58 3.51 -4.64
C LEU A 243 -8.50 3.32 -3.57
N GLY A 244 -8.50 2.19 -2.86
CA GLY A 244 -7.47 1.83 -1.90
C GLY A 244 -6.11 1.64 -2.56
N SER A 245 -6.05 1.03 -3.74
CA SER A 245 -4.83 0.90 -4.55
C SER A 245 -4.28 2.26 -4.98
N ILE A 246 -5.13 3.16 -5.48
CA ILE A 246 -4.77 4.54 -5.83
C ILE A 246 -4.34 5.32 -4.59
N GLY A 247 -5.04 5.12 -3.47
CA GLY A 247 -4.71 5.69 -2.16
C GLY A 247 -3.31 5.28 -1.69
N CYS A 248 -2.92 4.03 -1.91
CA CYS A 248 -1.56 3.56 -1.61
C CYS A 248 -0.51 4.27 -2.48
N LEU A 249 -0.77 4.47 -3.77
CA LEU A 249 0.12 5.21 -4.68
C LEU A 249 0.22 6.71 -4.32
N LEU A 250 -0.89 7.30 -3.90
CA LEU A 250 -0.93 8.67 -3.36
C LEU A 250 -0.08 8.80 -2.10
N LEU A 251 -0.28 7.88 -1.16
CA LEU A 251 0.39 7.92 0.14
C LEU A 251 1.89 7.68 -0.01
N ILE A 252 2.31 6.71 -0.85
CA ILE A 252 3.74 6.51 -1.11
C ILE A 252 4.39 7.72 -1.77
N THR A 253 3.67 8.38 -2.69
CA THR A 253 4.12 9.61 -3.33
C THR A 253 4.30 10.72 -2.30
N ALA A 254 3.33 10.91 -1.41
CA ALA A 254 3.42 11.86 -0.31
C ALA A 254 4.62 11.55 0.61
N CYS A 255 4.84 10.28 0.96
CA CYS A 255 6.01 9.85 1.72
C CYS A 255 7.33 10.14 0.99
N GLN A 256 7.42 9.92 -0.32
CA GLN A 256 8.62 10.27 -1.10
C GLN A 256 8.89 11.78 -1.05
N TYR A 257 7.89 12.63 -1.29
CA TYR A 257 8.08 14.09 -1.23
C TYR A 257 8.42 14.57 0.19
N LEU A 258 7.83 13.96 1.22
CA LEU A 258 8.20 14.22 2.62
C LEU A 258 9.67 13.87 2.86
N MET A 259 10.13 12.70 2.42
CA MET A 259 11.53 12.29 2.59
C MET A 259 12.51 13.17 1.80
N ILE A 260 12.11 13.66 0.63
CA ILE A 260 12.89 14.61 -0.16
C ILE A 260 12.98 15.96 0.56
N TRP A 261 11.86 16.43 1.13
CA TRP A 261 11.84 17.65 1.92
C TRP A 261 12.77 17.53 3.13
N VAL A 262 12.63 16.45 3.91
CA VAL A 262 13.52 16.14 5.04
C VAL A 262 15.00 16.10 4.58
N ASN A 263 15.31 15.41 3.48
CA ASN A 263 16.66 15.38 2.92
C ASN A 263 17.21 16.79 2.63
N ASN A 264 16.41 17.62 1.97
CA ASN A 264 16.82 18.94 1.51
C ASN A 264 16.95 19.93 2.67
N LEU A 265 16.27 19.73 3.81
CA LEU A 265 16.44 20.56 5.02
C LEU A 265 17.85 20.45 5.62
N PHE A 266 18.51 19.31 5.48
CA PHE A 266 19.87 19.11 5.98
C PHE A 266 20.96 19.77 5.10
N ILE A 267 20.56 20.43 4.00
CA ILE A 267 21.48 21.07 3.06
C ILE A 267 21.34 22.58 3.22
N LYS A 268 22.42 23.25 3.65
CA LYS A 268 22.46 24.71 3.71
C LYS A 268 22.42 25.28 2.29
N GLU A 269 21.37 26.04 1.96
CA GLU A 269 21.27 26.77 0.71
C GLU A 269 21.49 28.27 0.92
N ASN A 270 22.30 28.86 0.04
CA ASN A 270 22.23 30.29 -0.22
C ASN A 270 20.95 30.54 -1.04
N LYS A 271 20.05 31.38 -0.52
CA LYS A 271 18.80 31.75 -1.19
C LYS A 271 19.12 32.28 -2.59
N LYS A 272 18.83 31.49 -3.63
CA LYS A 272 18.79 32.00 -5.00
C LYS A 272 17.45 32.67 -5.22
N GLU A 273 17.49 33.89 -5.76
CA GLU A 273 16.31 34.61 -6.19
C GLU A 273 15.48 33.76 -7.17
N ILE A 274 14.19 33.65 -6.86
CA ILE A 274 13.21 33.01 -7.74
C ILE A 274 12.97 34.00 -8.88
N LYS A 275 13.63 33.80 -10.03
CA LYS A 275 13.25 34.48 -11.26
C LYS A 275 11.79 34.13 -11.57
N LYS A 276 10.92 35.14 -11.66
CA LYS A 276 9.57 35.00 -12.23
C LYS A 276 9.73 34.63 -13.71
N ILE A 277 9.56 33.36 -14.02
CA ILE A 277 9.48 32.91 -15.41
C ILE A 277 8.04 33.18 -15.85
N GLN A 278 7.87 34.11 -16.78
CA GLN A 278 6.65 34.19 -17.58
C GLN A 278 6.80 33.17 -18.71
N PHE A 279 5.90 32.20 -18.76
CA PHE A 279 5.84 31.19 -19.80
C PHE A 279 4.55 31.38 -20.59
N LYS A 280 4.59 31.05 -21.89
CA LYS A 280 3.45 31.16 -22.81
C LYS A 280 3.11 29.78 -23.32
N LEU A 281 1.86 29.36 -23.15
CA LEU A 281 1.37 28.06 -23.63
C LEU A 281 1.13 28.09 -25.14
N SER A 282 1.40 26.96 -25.78
CA SER A 282 0.99 26.68 -27.15
C SER A 282 -0.53 26.48 -27.26
N LYS A 283 -1.09 26.61 -28.46
CA LYS A 283 -2.51 26.35 -28.72
C LYS A 283 -2.93 24.93 -28.30
N CYS A 284 -2.10 23.93 -28.59
CA CYS A 284 -2.35 22.54 -28.20
C CYS A 284 -2.39 22.37 -26.68
N GLU A 285 -1.45 22.97 -25.94
CA GLU A 285 -1.45 22.91 -24.47
C GLU A 285 -2.68 23.57 -23.84
N ILE A 286 -3.18 24.65 -24.44
CA ILE A 286 -4.43 25.29 -24.02
C ILE A 286 -5.60 24.33 -24.22
N VAL A 287 -5.71 23.69 -25.39
CA VAL A 287 -6.78 22.70 -25.67
C VAL A 287 -6.72 21.54 -24.68
N PHE A 288 -5.55 20.95 -24.44
CA PHE A 288 -5.38 19.89 -23.44
C PHE A 288 -5.74 20.37 -22.03
N SER A 289 -5.39 21.60 -21.67
CA SER A 289 -5.75 22.19 -20.37
C SER A 289 -7.27 22.35 -20.22
N ILE A 290 -7.98 22.75 -21.27
CA ILE A 290 -9.44 22.83 -21.27
C ILE A 290 -10.06 21.44 -21.12
N MET A 291 -9.56 20.44 -21.85
CA MET A 291 -10.02 19.05 -21.71
C MET A 291 -9.84 18.54 -20.28
N LYS A 292 -8.68 18.79 -19.65
CA LYS A 292 -8.41 18.44 -18.24
C LYS A 292 -9.45 19.04 -17.29
N ILE A 293 -9.80 20.32 -17.49
CA ILE A 293 -10.81 21.00 -16.67
C ILE A 293 -12.18 20.32 -16.84
N ILE A 294 -12.61 20.06 -18.07
CA ILE A 294 -13.91 19.41 -18.36
C ILE A 294 -13.97 18.03 -17.70
N ILE A 295 -12.93 17.21 -17.87
CA ILE A 295 -12.83 15.89 -17.27
C ILE A 295 -12.87 15.99 -15.73
N SER A 296 -12.15 16.94 -15.15
CA SER A 296 -12.12 17.14 -13.69
C SER A 296 -13.50 17.52 -13.15
N PHE A 297 -14.27 18.34 -13.88
CA PHE A 297 -15.67 18.65 -13.51
C PHE A 297 -16.56 17.41 -13.56
N LEU A 298 -16.46 16.57 -14.60
CA LEU A 298 -17.20 15.31 -14.69
C LEU A 298 -16.90 14.39 -13.50
N LEU A 299 -15.63 14.29 -13.11
CA LEU A 299 -15.20 13.49 -11.96
C LEU A 299 -15.71 14.07 -10.63
N ILE A 300 -15.73 15.39 -10.46
CA ILE A 300 -16.33 16.03 -9.29
C ILE A 300 -17.82 15.71 -9.22
N SER A 301 -18.55 15.84 -10.32
CA SER A 301 -19.97 15.51 -10.37
C SER A 301 -20.24 14.04 -10.03
N LEU A 302 -19.43 13.11 -10.58
CA LEU A 302 -19.53 11.69 -10.27
C LEU A 302 -19.22 11.41 -8.79
N ALA A 303 -18.17 12.02 -8.24
CA ALA A 303 -17.80 11.87 -6.85
C ALA A 303 -18.88 12.42 -5.90
N ILE A 304 -19.46 13.57 -6.20
CA ILE A 304 -20.62 14.12 -5.45
C ILE A 304 -21.80 13.16 -5.55
N TRP A 305 -22.14 12.70 -6.76
CA TRP A 305 -23.25 11.75 -6.96
C TRP A 305 -23.06 10.48 -6.12
N LYS A 306 -21.87 9.86 -6.19
CA LYS A 306 -21.49 8.70 -5.37
C LYS A 306 -21.55 8.99 -3.88
N LEU A 307 -21.16 10.19 -3.45
CA LEU A 307 -21.24 10.60 -2.06
C LEU A 307 -22.68 10.92 -1.59
N THR A 308 -23.62 11.18 -2.50
CA THR A 308 -25.01 11.52 -2.14
C THR A 308 -25.97 10.34 -2.11
N ILE A 309 -25.59 9.20 -2.69
CA ILE A 309 -26.42 7.99 -2.64
C ILE A 309 -26.32 7.39 -1.23
N PHE A 310 -27.38 7.52 -0.44
CA PHE A 310 -27.47 6.94 0.91
C PHE A 310 -27.26 5.42 0.89
N ASP A 311 -27.75 4.77 -0.16
CA ASP A 311 -27.50 3.36 -0.47
C ASP A 311 -26.03 3.06 -0.79
N ASN A 312 -25.06 3.97 -0.67
CA ASN A 312 -23.63 3.64 -0.68
C ASN A 312 -23.05 3.52 0.74
N TYR A 313 -23.79 4.04 1.73
CA TYR A 313 -23.40 4.07 3.14
C TYR A 313 -24.22 3.10 3.99
N ASP A 314 -25.35 2.62 3.48
CA ASP A 314 -26.18 1.66 4.19
C ASP A 314 -25.59 0.24 4.12
N PHE A 315 -24.47 0.00 4.81
CA PHE A 315 -23.90 -1.35 4.94
C PHE A 315 -24.76 -2.11 5.96
N LYS A 316 -25.90 -2.65 5.50
CA LYS A 316 -26.97 -3.26 6.31
C LYS A 316 -26.56 -4.50 7.11
N GLU A 317 -25.39 -5.06 6.86
CA GLU A 317 -24.82 -6.18 7.62
C GLU A 317 -23.52 -5.76 8.29
N LYS A 318 -23.06 -6.54 9.27
CA LYS A 318 -21.90 -6.34 10.20
C LYS A 318 -20.57 -5.99 9.50
N ILE A 319 -20.52 -4.88 8.76
CA ILE A 319 -19.37 -4.40 8.01
C ILE A 319 -18.66 -3.37 8.89
N PRO A 320 -17.34 -3.51 9.10
CA PRO A 320 -16.58 -2.65 9.98
C PRO A 320 -16.80 -1.16 9.75
N VAL A 321 -16.93 -0.39 10.84
CA VAL A 321 -16.95 1.09 10.89
C VAL A 321 -15.88 1.73 9.99
N LEU A 322 -14.76 1.03 9.81
CA LEU A 322 -13.66 1.47 8.97
C LEU A 322 -14.04 1.61 7.48
N TYR A 323 -14.95 0.78 6.96
CA TYR A 323 -15.48 0.92 5.59
C TYR A 323 -16.31 2.20 5.43
N TYR A 324 -17.16 2.50 6.43
CA TYR A 324 -17.96 3.72 6.48
C TYR A 324 -17.12 4.99 6.48
N PHE A 325 -15.93 4.95 7.07
CA PHE A 325 -15.01 6.09 7.09
C PHE A 325 -14.16 6.18 5.82
N VAL A 326 -13.60 5.06 5.38
CA VAL A 326 -12.60 5.01 4.30
C VAL A 326 -13.23 5.30 2.94
N TYR A 327 -14.46 4.82 2.70
CA TYR A 327 -15.16 5.09 1.45
C TYR A 327 -15.36 6.61 1.19
N PRO A 328 -16.02 7.39 2.09
CA PRO A 328 -16.14 8.83 1.90
C PRO A 328 -14.80 9.57 1.95
N LEU A 329 -13.82 9.12 2.74
CA LEU A 329 -12.48 9.70 2.75
C LEU A 329 -11.81 9.62 1.37
N LEU A 330 -11.90 8.46 0.70
CA LEU A 330 -11.33 8.27 -0.63
C LEU A 330 -12.00 9.19 -1.65
N TYR A 331 -13.32 9.34 -1.60
CA TYR A 331 -14.03 10.27 -2.46
C TYR A 331 -13.76 11.75 -2.15
N LEU A 332 -13.53 12.10 -0.88
CA LEU A 332 -13.08 13.43 -0.52
C LEU A 332 -11.70 13.74 -1.13
N ILE A 333 -10.79 12.76 -1.14
CA ILE A 333 -9.49 12.88 -1.81
C ILE A 333 -9.67 13.07 -3.32
N VAL A 334 -10.61 12.35 -3.96
CA VAL A 334 -10.96 12.54 -5.39
C VAL A 334 -11.42 13.97 -5.64
N LEU A 335 -12.34 14.49 -4.81
CA LEU A 335 -12.86 15.85 -4.93
C LEU A 335 -11.74 16.88 -4.82
N ILE A 336 -10.94 16.81 -3.75
CA ILE A 336 -9.82 17.73 -3.51
C ILE A 336 -8.84 17.67 -4.69
N SER A 337 -8.47 16.48 -5.15
CA SER A 337 -7.51 16.32 -6.25
C SER A 337 -7.99 16.93 -7.56
N ASN A 338 -9.29 16.80 -7.88
CA ASN A 338 -9.88 17.37 -9.09
C ASN A 338 -10.08 18.89 -8.99
N ILE A 339 -10.50 19.39 -7.82
CA ILE A 339 -10.57 20.84 -7.55
C ILE A 339 -9.18 21.47 -7.70
N MET A 340 -8.15 20.86 -7.11
CA MET A 340 -6.77 21.34 -7.23
C MET A 340 -6.28 21.29 -8.68
N THR A 341 -6.63 20.24 -9.44
CA THR A 341 -6.32 20.15 -10.88
C THR A 341 -6.94 21.31 -11.66
N ILE A 342 -8.20 21.65 -11.42
CA ILE A 342 -8.87 22.78 -12.07
C ILE A 342 -8.16 24.09 -11.71
N ILE A 343 -7.92 24.33 -10.42
CA ILE A 343 -7.25 25.56 -9.94
C ILE A 343 -5.88 25.72 -10.59
N TYR A 344 -5.03 24.68 -10.54
CA TYR A 344 -3.70 24.74 -11.12
C TYR A 344 -3.73 24.90 -12.64
N THR A 345 -4.66 24.25 -13.32
CA THR A 345 -4.80 24.37 -14.77
C THR A 345 -5.24 25.78 -15.18
N ILE A 346 -6.19 26.41 -14.46
CA ILE A 346 -6.59 27.80 -14.70
C ILE A 346 -5.42 28.76 -14.45
N LEU A 347 -4.67 28.57 -13.36
CA LEU A 347 -3.51 29.41 -13.06
C LEU A 347 -2.40 29.25 -14.11
N LYS A 348 -2.23 28.04 -14.67
CA LYS A 348 -1.31 27.76 -15.78
C LYS A 348 -1.75 28.46 -17.07
N ILE A 349 -3.03 28.36 -17.45
CA ILE A 349 -3.59 29.07 -18.62
C ILE A 349 -3.38 30.58 -18.50
N ARG A 350 -3.53 31.13 -17.28
CA ARG A 350 -3.33 32.56 -17.00
C ARG A 350 -1.85 32.98 -16.91
N GLY A 351 -0.90 32.06 -17.09
CA GLY A 351 0.54 32.33 -16.97
C GLY A 351 0.97 32.76 -15.56
N LYS A 352 0.17 32.43 -14.53
CA LYS A 352 0.41 32.84 -13.13
C LYS A 352 1.11 31.76 -12.31
N TYR A 353 1.06 30.49 -12.74
CA TYR A 353 1.61 29.37 -11.99
C TYR A 353 2.12 28.28 -12.92
N GLU A 354 3.38 27.90 -12.74
CA GLU A 354 3.99 26.72 -13.37
C GLU A 354 4.71 25.92 -12.30
N ASN A 355 4.07 24.83 -11.87
CA ASN A 355 4.71 23.82 -11.07
C ASN A 355 4.47 22.46 -11.73
N PRO A 356 5.42 21.98 -12.54
CA PRO A 356 5.23 20.75 -13.32
C PRO A 356 5.03 19.54 -12.42
N THR A 357 5.58 19.55 -11.19
CA THR A 357 5.36 18.50 -10.20
C THR A 357 3.91 18.46 -9.76
N MET A 358 3.35 19.58 -9.31
CA MET A 358 1.96 19.60 -8.83
C MET A 358 0.97 19.31 -9.95
N GLU A 359 1.23 19.81 -11.16
CA GLU A 359 0.39 19.51 -12.33
C GLU A 359 0.44 18.03 -12.70
N PHE A 360 1.62 17.41 -12.70
CA PHE A 360 1.75 15.99 -12.97
C PHE A 360 1.02 15.15 -11.94
N LEU A 361 1.23 15.43 -10.64
CA LEU A 361 0.58 14.70 -9.56
C LEU A 361 -0.93 14.83 -9.65
N SER A 362 -1.46 16.06 -9.76
CA SER A 362 -2.89 16.28 -9.82
C SER A 362 -3.52 15.64 -11.07
N SER A 363 -2.86 15.74 -12.22
CA SER A 363 -3.32 15.13 -13.49
C SER A 363 -3.31 13.60 -13.43
N ILE A 364 -2.26 12.99 -12.89
CA ILE A 364 -2.18 11.53 -12.81
C ILE A 364 -3.17 10.97 -11.81
N PHE A 365 -3.33 11.58 -10.64
CA PHE A 365 -4.30 11.07 -9.68
C PHE A 365 -5.72 11.25 -10.20
N SER A 366 -6.05 12.40 -10.81
CA SER A 366 -7.30 12.59 -11.55
C SER A 366 -7.50 11.51 -12.62
N GLY A 367 -6.47 11.20 -13.42
CA GLY A 367 -6.51 10.15 -14.45
C GLY A 367 -6.62 8.72 -13.91
N LEU A 368 -5.96 8.41 -12.80
CA LEU A 368 -6.07 7.11 -12.11
C LEU A 368 -7.50 6.91 -11.57
N PHE A 369 -8.18 7.98 -11.15
CA PHE A 369 -9.60 7.90 -10.80
C PHE A 369 -10.51 7.68 -12.01
N ILE A 370 -10.16 8.16 -13.22
CA ILE A 370 -10.87 7.77 -14.45
C ILE A 370 -10.68 6.28 -14.74
N LEU A 371 -9.47 5.76 -14.49
CA LEU A 371 -9.21 4.32 -14.57
C LEU A 371 -10.08 3.53 -13.59
N GLN A 372 -10.58 4.08 -12.48
CA GLN A 372 -11.59 3.38 -11.67
C GLN A 372 -12.89 3.10 -12.44
N ILE A 373 -13.30 3.99 -13.34
CA ILE A 373 -14.52 3.84 -14.14
C ILE A 373 -14.33 2.80 -15.26
N TYR A 374 -13.12 2.69 -15.81
CA TYR A 374 -12.84 1.86 -17.00
C TYR A 374 -11.97 0.61 -16.74
N ALA A 375 -11.10 0.63 -15.74
CA ALA A 375 -10.23 -0.49 -15.34
C ALA A 375 -11.00 -1.57 -14.57
N ILE A 376 -12.10 -1.23 -13.89
CA ILE A 376 -13.09 -2.22 -13.43
C ILE A 376 -13.52 -3.09 -14.61
N SER A 377 -13.88 -2.46 -15.72
CA SER A 377 -14.35 -3.15 -16.92
C SER A 377 -13.24 -3.99 -17.58
N LEU A 378 -11.99 -3.50 -17.60
CA LEU A 378 -10.82 -4.23 -18.13
C LEU A 378 -10.37 -5.39 -17.23
N LEU A 379 -10.31 -5.19 -15.92
CA LEU A 379 -9.94 -6.22 -14.93
C LEU A 379 -11.04 -7.28 -14.77
N MET A 380 -12.32 -6.93 -14.99
CA MET A 380 -13.41 -7.91 -15.07
C MET A 380 -13.44 -8.63 -16.43
N ALA A 381 -13.04 -7.97 -17.52
CA ALA A 381 -12.95 -8.61 -18.83
C ALA A 381 -11.90 -9.74 -18.87
N ILE A 382 -10.79 -9.63 -18.15
CA ILE A 382 -9.73 -10.66 -18.14
C ILE A 382 -10.25 -12.01 -17.61
N PRO A 383 -10.85 -12.11 -16.39
CA PRO A 383 -11.49 -13.33 -15.90
C PRO A 383 -12.59 -13.84 -16.83
N ILE A 384 -13.44 -12.96 -17.38
CA ILE A 384 -14.52 -13.36 -18.30
C ILE A 384 -13.96 -13.95 -19.60
N ILE A 385 -12.87 -13.39 -20.13
CA ILE A 385 -12.19 -13.91 -21.32
C ILE A 385 -11.52 -15.25 -21.00
N LEU A 386 -10.88 -15.38 -19.82
CA LEU A 386 -10.22 -16.61 -19.38
C LEU A 386 -11.23 -17.73 -19.09
N GLU A 387 -12.34 -17.42 -18.44
CA GLU A 387 -13.46 -18.33 -18.19
C GLU A 387 -14.11 -18.78 -19.50
N ASN A 388 -14.40 -17.86 -20.42
CA ASN A 388 -14.89 -18.21 -21.75
C ASN A 388 -13.90 -19.09 -22.52
N LYS A 389 -12.59 -18.84 -22.40
CA LYS A 389 -11.55 -19.67 -23.02
C LYS A 389 -11.45 -21.05 -22.38
N TYR A 390 -11.68 -21.14 -21.07
CA TYR A 390 -11.71 -22.41 -20.32
C TYR A 390 -12.96 -23.23 -20.65
N ASN A 391 -14.13 -22.61 -20.66
CA ASN A 391 -15.41 -23.26 -21.01
C ASN A 391 -15.44 -23.72 -22.47
N ARG A 392 -14.80 -23.00 -23.39
CA ARG A 392 -14.59 -23.45 -24.79
C ARG A 392 -13.56 -24.57 -24.94
N LYS A 393 -12.74 -24.81 -23.92
CA LYS A 393 -11.78 -25.93 -23.85
C LYS A 393 -12.33 -27.14 -23.10
N LYS A 394 -13.55 -27.08 -22.54
CA LYS A 394 -14.24 -28.31 -22.13
C LYS A 394 -14.44 -29.15 -23.39
N ILE A 395 -13.63 -30.18 -23.45
CA ILE A 395 -13.65 -31.30 -24.38
C ILE A 395 -15.11 -31.73 -24.55
N PRO A 396 -15.61 -31.99 -25.78
CA PRO A 396 -16.96 -32.47 -25.98
C PRO A 396 -17.19 -33.68 -25.06
N SER A 397 -18.25 -33.61 -24.27
CA SER A 397 -18.74 -34.73 -23.48
C SER A 397 -19.22 -35.81 -24.46
N ASN A 398 -18.29 -36.62 -24.94
CA ASN A 398 -18.61 -37.92 -25.47
C ASN A 398 -18.80 -38.85 -24.26
N ILE A 399 -20.00 -38.76 -23.68
CA ILE A 399 -20.72 -39.94 -23.19
C ILE A 399 -21.77 -40.23 -24.24
#